data_AF-A0A9W8U3J9-F1
#
_entry.id   AF-A0A9W8U3J9-F1
#
_cell.length_a   1.000
_cell.length_b   1.000
_cell.length_c   1.000
_cell.angle_alpha   90.00
_cell.angle_beta   90.00
_cell.angle_gamma   90.00
#
_symmetry.space_group_name_H-M   'P 1'
#
loop_
_entity.id
_entity.type
_entity.pdbx_description
1 polymer ?
#
loop_
_entity_poly.entity_id
_entity_poly.type
_entity_poly.pdbx_seq_one_letter_code
_entity_poly.pdbx_strand_id
1 'polypeptide(L)'
;MSWWCFPFERLIGALQKINTNDHIGGEMESTLIQSVTRTANIRRWLRRPDCPEAVKQLKSLFDKCFVPANATKADTGLRPMKGSQRAYAKWDNANYSPSKTHAGNATILYRPSPDSGPLGGEIQEIRNIQSASGFTVEVHVRPFEKLSKSLYDPFLRHPHLLAKSYSSTLRQKADVISLDNIVAHAARFDYSNARTVLVNLSRD
;
A
#
# COMPACT_ATOMS: atom_id res chain seq x y z
N MET A 1 -10.80 -6.05 3.12
CA MET A 1 -10.16 -4.82 3.62
C MET A 1 -9.55 -5.13 4.98
N SER A 2 -8.23 -5.01 5.16
CA SER A 2 -7.66 -5.04 6.51
C SER A 2 -7.99 -3.70 7.16
N TRP A 3 -8.72 -3.73 8.27
CA TRP A 3 -9.16 -2.57 9.08
C TRP A 3 -8.02 -1.72 9.68
N TRP A 4 -6.78 -1.97 9.26
CA TRP A 4 -5.56 -1.41 9.84
C TRP A 4 -4.59 -0.84 8.79
N CYS A 5 -5.00 -0.81 7.51
CA CYS A 5 -4.12 -0.41 6.42
C CYS A 5 -3.84 1.10 6.40
N PHE A 6 -4.77 1.92 6.88
CA PHE A 6 -4.65 3.37 6.79
C PHE A 6 -4.35 4.06 8.13
N PRO A 7 -3.56 5.15 8.14
CA PRO A 7 -3.33 5.95 9.35
C PRO A 7 -4.62 6.50 9.96
N PHE A 8 -5.60 6.89 9.13
CA PHE A 8 -6.90 7.37 9.62
C PHE A 8 -7.75 6.23 10.18
N GLU A 9 -7.74 5.03 9.59
CA GLU A 9 -8.41 3.85 10.16
C GLU A 9 -7.78 3.43 11.50
N ARG A 10 -6.45 3.50 11.62
CA ARG A 10 -5.76 3.28 12.90
C ARG A 10 -6.15 4.31 13.95
N LEU A 11 -6.33 5.56 13.56
CA LEU A 11 -6.82 6.62 14.44
C LEU A 11 -8.26 6.35 14.86
N ILE A 12 -9.15 6.02 13.90
CA ILE A 12 -10.55 5.69 14.16
C ILE A 12 -10.65 4.47 15.09
N GLY A 13 -9.87 3.42 14.84
CA GLY A 13 -9.82 2.24 15.70
C GLY A 13 -9.25 2.51 17.08
N ALA A 14 -8.37 3.50 17.24
CA ALA A 14 -7.92 3.96 18.55
C ALA A 14 -9.01 4.78 19.27
N LEU A 15 -9.68 5.68 18.54
CA LEU A 15 -10.80 6.49 19.05
C LEU A 15 -11.97 5.61 19.50
N GLN A 16 -12.34 4.59 18.74
CA GLN A 16 -13.41 3.64 19.09
C GLN A 16 -13.15 2.86 20.39
N LYS A 17 -11.88 2.77 20.83
CA LYS A 17 -11.49 2.10 22.07
C LYS A 17 -11.42 3.05 23.27
N ILE A 18 -11.51 4.35 23.03
CA ILE A 18 -11.57 5.35 24.10
C ILE A 18 -13.04 5.54 24.42
N ASN A 19 -13.42 5.26 25.67
CA ASN A 19 -14.77 5.53 26.11
C ASN A 19 -14.97 7.04 26.21
N THR A 20 -15.65 7.62 25.22
CA THR A 20 -16.00 9.04 25.20
C THR A 20 -17.36 9.33 25.83
N ASN A 21 -18.02 8.34 26.47
CA ASN A 21 -19.36 8.47 27.06
C ASN A 21 -20.35 9.15 26.09
N ASP A 22 -20.31 8.79 24.80
CA ASP A 22 -21.13 9.38 23.73
C ASP A 22 -20.94 10.90 23.48
N HIS A 23 -19.92 11.52 24.07
CA HIS A 23 -19.54 12.91 23.78
C HIS A 23 -18.70 12.97 22.49
N ILE A 24 -19.37 13.23 21.37
CA ILE A 24 -18.74 13.47 20.07
C ILE A 24 -18.52 14.98 19.89
N GLY A 25 -17.35 15.38 19.39
CA GLY A 25 -16.99 16.78 19.10
C GLY A 25 -16.27 17.53 20.23
N GLY A 26 -15.76 16.82 21.24
CA GLY A 26 -15.05 17.41 22.38
C GLY A 26 -13.58 17.77 22.12
N GLU A 27 -12.95 18.43 23.10
CA GLU A 27 -11.54 18.85 23.03
C GLU A 27 -10.56 17.70 22.79
N MET A 28 -10.89 16.50 23.27
CA MET A 28 -10.08 15.30 23.08
C MET A 28 -9.99 14.90 21.60
N GLU A 29 -11.12 14.82 20.90
CA GLU A 29 -11.16 14.47 19.47
C GLU A 29 -10.45 15.53 18.63
N SER A 30 -10.68 16.81 18.95
CA SER A 30 -9.98 17.94 18.32
C SER A 30 -8.46 17.84 18.50
N THR A 31 -7.99 17.57 19.72
CA THR A 31 -6.56 17.43 20.04
C THR A 31 -5.95 16.24 19.31
N LEU A 32 -6.65 15.11 19.24
CA LEU A 32 -6.20 13.91 18.53
C LEU A 32 -6.10 14.15 17.03
N ILE A 33 -7.13 14.75 16.41
CA ILE A 33 -7.11 15.12 14.99
C ILE A 33 -5.96 16.10 14.70
N GLN A 34 -5.81 17.14 15.52
CA GLN A 34 -4.72 18.11 15.37
C GLN A 34 -3.35 17.44 15.49
N SER A 35 -3.17 16.54 16.46
CA SER A 35 -1.91 15.82 16.67
C SER A 35 -1.57 14.90 15.50
N VAL A 36 -2.56 14.19 14.94
CA VAL A 36 -2.38 13.33 13.77
C VAL A 36 -2.04 14.16 12.53
N THR A 37 -2.77 15.25 12.29
CA THR A 37 -2.52 16.17 11.16
C THR A 37 -1.13 16.82 11.26
N ARG A 38 -0.74 17.32 12.44
CA ARG A 38 0.61 17.88 12.67
C ARG A 38 1.69 16.82 12.41
N THR A 39 1.50 15.61 12.92
CA THR A 39 2.42 14.49 12.68
C THR A 39 2.53 14.15 11.19
N ALA A 40 1.42 14.11 10.47
CA ALA A 40 1.41 13.86 9.02
C ALA A 40 2.15 14.96 8.26
N ASN A 41 1.92 16.23 8.61
CA ASN A 41 2.61 17.38 8.02
C ASN A 41 4.11 17.35 8.28
N ILE A 42 4.53 17.06 9.52
CA ILE A 42 5.96 16.91 9.87
C ILE A 42 6.58 15.78 9.06
N ARG A 43 5.94 14.60 9.01
CA ARG A 43 6.45 13.47 8.22
C ARG A 43 6.58 13.81 6.75
N ARG A 44 5.61 14.53 6.18
CA ARG A 44 5.65 15.01 4.80
C ARG A 44 6.80 15.99 4.58
N TRP A 45 6.95 16.98 5.47
CA TRP A 45 8.02 17.98 5.37
C TRP A 45 9.41 17.34 5.45
N LEU A 46 9.61 16.39 6.36
CA LEU A 46 10.86 15.63 6.51
C LEU A 46 11.26 14.83 5.27
N ARG A 47 10.30 14.48 4.39
CA ARG A 47 10.54 13.74 3.14
C ARG A 47 10.79 14.64 1.94
N ARG A 48 10.54 15.95 2.04
CA ARG A 48 10.75 16.84 0.90
C ARG A 48 12.24 16.90 0.53
N PRO A 49 12.57 17.04 -0.76
CA PRO A 49 13.96 17.12 -1.20
C PRO A 49 14.70 18.34 -0.62
N ASP A 50 13.98 19.42 -0.31
CA ASP A 50 14.48 20.66 0.28
C ASP A 50 14.58 20.65 1.81
N CYS A 51 14.31 19.51 2.47
CA CYS A 51 14.46 19.39 3.93
C CYS A 51 15.94 19.58 4.33
N PRO A 52 16.26 20.53 5.25
CA PRO A 52 17.64 20.78 5.66
C PRO A 52 18.33 19.54 6.23
N GLU A 53 19.61 19.37 5.92
CA GLU A 53 20.36 18.16 6.27
C GLU A 53 20.42 17.93 7.79
N ALA A 54 20.57 19.01 8.58
CA ALA A 54 20.55 18.94 10.04
C ALA A 54 19.26 18.29 10.59
N VAL A 55 18.11 18.55 9.95
CA VAL A 55 16.82 17.99 10.34
C VAL A 55 16.73 16.51 9.96
N LYS A 56 17.26 16.10 8.81
CA LYS A 56 17.34 14.68 8.41
C LYS A 56 18.23 13.88 9.38
N GLN A 57 19.35 14.46 9.80
CA GLN A 57 20.21 13.85 10.81
C GLN A 57 19.50 13.70 12.16
N LEU A 58 18.78 14.74 12.61
CA LEU A 58 17.97 14.66 13.82
C LEU A 58 16.89 13.58 13.71
N LYS A 59 16.23 13.45 12.56
CA LYS A 59 15.27 12.36 12.31
C LYS A 59 15.95 11.00 12.46
N SER A 60 17.14 10.81 11.88
CA SER A 60 17.87 9.54 12.01
C SER A 60 18.24 9.24 13.46
N LEU A 61 18.67 10.24 14.23
CA LEU A 61 18.93 10.09 15.67
C LEU A 61 17.65 9.75 16.42
N PHE A 62 16.56 10.46 16.16
CA PHE A 62 15.26 10.22 16.77
C PHE A 62 14.78 8.79 16.50
N ASP A 63 14.83 8.33 15.25
CA ASP A 63 14.44 6.95 14.89
C ASP A 63 15.31 5.89 15.57
N LYS A 64 16.59 6.19 15.83
CA LYS A 64 17.53 5.31 16.56
C LYS A 64 17.28 5.32 18.08
N CYS A 65 16.94 6.46 18.66
CA CYS A 65 16.69 6.59 20.10
C CYS A 65 15.31 6.07 20.49
N PHE A 66 14.31 6.22 19.60
CA PHE A 66 12.93 5.86 19.85
C PHE A 66 12.49 4.69 18.97
N VAL A 67 13.24 3.58 19.03
CA VAL A 67 12.85 2.32 18.39
C VAL A 67 11.59 1.81 19.09
N PRO A 68 10.44 1.68 18.39
CA PRO A 68 9.26 1.06 19.00
C PRO A 68 9.62 -0.33 19.57
N ALA A 69 9.10 -0.71 20.74
CA ALA A 69 9.34 -2.03 21.32
C ALA A 69 8.99 -3.20 20.35
N ASN A 70 8.08 -2.93 19.42
CA ASN A 70 7.64 -3.86 18.36
C ASN A 70 8.26 -3.56 16.98
N ALA A 71 9.28 -2.70 16.91
CA ALA A 71 9.94 -2.39 15.66
C ALA A 71 10.66 -3.64 15.18
N THR A 72 10.08 -4.28 14.16
CA THR A 72 10.79 -5.31 13.42
C THR A 72 12.04 -4.64 12.88
N LYS A 73 13.23 -5.16 13.21
CA LYS A 73 14.48 -4.76 12.53
C LYS A 73 14.18 -4.70 11.02
N ALA A 74 14.70 -3.68 10.35
CA ALA A 74 14.56 -3.52 8.90
C ALA A 74 15.24 -4.71 8.21
N ASP A 75 14.55 -5.84 8.16
CA ASP A 75 14.89 -7.03 7.41
C ASP A 75 14.67 -6.65 5.95
N THR A 76 15.74 -6.12 5.38
CA THR A 76 15.78 -5.48 4.06
C THR A 76 15.98 -6.52 2.95
N GLY A 77 16.10 -7.80 3.30
CA GLY A 77 16.36 -8.88 2.35
C GLY A 77 15.15 -9.79 2.13
N LEU A 78 14.88 -10.10 0.86
CA LEU A 78 14.10 -11.28 0.50
C LEU A 78 14.82 -12.51 1.05
N ARG A 79 14.23 -13.16 2.06
CA ARG A 79 14.77 -14.42 2.57
C ARG A 79 14.39 -15.57 1.62
N PRO A 80 15.32 -16.51 1.35
CA PRO A 80 14.97 -17.78 0.74
C PRO A 80 13.93 -18.48 1.63
N MET A 81 12.85 -18.94 1.03
CA MET A 81 11.83 -19.73 1.73
C MET A 81 11.78 -21.12 1.10
N LYS A 82 11.51 -22.15 1.93
CA LYS A 82 11.29 -23.50 1.43
C LYS A 82 10.01 -23.55 0.58
N GLY A 83 10.06 -24.31 -0.51
CA GLY A 83 8.92 -24.51 -1.42
C GLY A 83 8.94 -23.57 -2.64
N SER A 84 8.12 -23.90 -3.65
CA SER A 84 8.01 -23.15 -4.90
C SER A 84 7.14 -21.89 -4.79
N GLN A 85 6.28 -21.81 -3.78
CA GLN A 85 5.35 -20.70 -3.53
C GLN A 85 5.51 -20.15 -2.11
N ARG A 86 5.18 -18.87 -1.91
CA ARG A 86 5.15 -18.22 -0.59
C ARG A 86 3.85 -17.47 -0.36
N ALA A 87 3.42 -17.43 0.90
CA ALA A 87 2.21 -16.73 1.33
C ALA A 87 2.42 -15.20 1.41
N TYR A 88 3.64 -14.75 1.69
CA TYR A 88 3.95 -13.34 1.87
C TYR A 88 5.33 -13.00 1.28
N ALA A 89 5.46 -11.81 0.70
CA ALA A 89 6.73 -11.21 0.35
C ALA A 89 6.82 -9.81 0.95
N LYS A 90 7.86 -9.56 1.74
CA LYS A 90 8.17 -8.22 2.24
C LYS A 90 9.12 -7.56 1.26
N TRP A 91 8.73 -6.41 0.73
CA TRP A 91 9.51 -5.65 -0.24
C TRP A 91 9.24 -4.16 -0.07
N ASP A 92 10.27 -3.34 -0.10
CA ASP A 92 10.21 -1.88 0.12
C ASP A 92 9.31 -1.46 1.30
N ASN A 93 9.51 -2.10 2.46
CA ASN A 93 8.73 -1.89 3.70
C ASN A 93 7.22 -2.19 3.61
N ALA A 94 6.75 -2.76 2.50
CA ALA A 94 5.39 -3.26 2.32
C ALA A 94 5.35 -4.79 2.38
N ASN A 95 4.22 -5.33 2.82
CA ASN A 95 3.96 -6.78 2.82
C ASN A 95 2.94 -7.11 1.73
N TYR A 96 3.37 -7.88 0.74
CA TYR A 96 2.54 -8.37 -0.36
C TYR A 96 2.10 -9.80 -0.09
N SER A 97 0.90 -10.16 -0.53
CA SER A 97 0.41 -11.53 -0.46
C SER A 97 -0.55 -11.84 -1.61
N PRO A 98 -0.70 -13.11 -1.99
CA PRO A 98 -1.79 -13.57 -2.85
C PRO A 98 -3.18 -13.18 -2.30
N SER A 99 -4.15 -12.99 -3.19
CA SER A 99 -5.54 -12.66 -2.81
C SER A 99 -6.20 -13.74 -1.97
N LYS A 100 -5.88 -15.01 -2.23
CA LYS A 100 -6.28 -16.17 -1.42
C LYS A 100 -5.76 -16.12 0.01
N THR A 101 -4.60 -15.48 0.23
CA THR A 101 -3.98 -15.37 1.55
C THR A 101 -4.52 -14.15 2.29
N HIS A 102 -4.47 -12.97 1.65
CA HIS A 102 -4.99 -11.74 2.24
C HIS A 102 -5.32 -10.72 1.15
N ALA A 103 -6.62 -10.61 0.81
CA ALA A 103 -7.12 -9.75 -0.27
C ALA A 103 -6.67 -8.28 -0.15
N GLY A 104 -6.53 -7.76 1.08
CA GLY A 104 -6.10 -6.37 1.31
C GLY A 104 -4.65 -6.08 0.89
N ASN A 105 -3.78 -7.09 0.84
CA ASN A 105 -2.37 -6.93 0.49
C ASN A 105 -2.08 -7.37 -0.95
N ALA A 106 -3.11 -7.87 -1.65
CA ALA A 106 -3.00 -8.43 -2.99
C ALA A 106 -3.25 -7.40 -4.10
N THR A 107 -3.89 -6.28 -3.79
CA THR A 107 -4.19 -5.25 -4.79
C THR A 107 -3.01 -4.28 -4.91
N ILE A 108 -2.48 -4.14 -6.13
CA ILE A 108 -1.29 -3.34 -6.41
C ILE A 108 -1.45 -2.53 -7.70
N LEU A 109 -0.65 -1.46 -7.80
CA LEU A 109 -0.28 -0.84 -9.07
C LEU A 109 1.11 -1.36 -9.47
N TYR A 110 1.27 -1.78 -10.71
CA TYR A 110 2.53 -2.36 -11.20
C TYR A 110 2.75 -2.07 -12.69
N ARG A 111 3.98 -2.31 -13.16
CA ARG A 111 4.35 -2.23 -14.58
C ARG A 111 4.59 -3.64 -15.13
N PRO A 112 3.78 -4.14 -16.09
CA PRO A 112 4.01 -5.46 -16.73
C PRO A 112 5.34 -5.56 -17.47
N SER A 113 5.83 -4.41 -17.97
CA SER A 113 7.10 -4.24 -18.67
C SER A 113 7.71 -2.90 -18.25
N PRO A 114 9.05 -2.74 -18.22
CA PRO A 114 9.72 -1.49 -17.83
C PRO A 114 9.19 -0.25 -18.56
N ASP A 115 8.85 -0.39 -19.85
CA ASP A 115 8.40 0.72 -20.70
C ASP A 115 6.88 1.00 -20.64
N SER A 116 6.14 0.14 -19.93
CA SER A 116 4.68 0.26 -19.85
C SER A 116 4.23 1.12 -18.66
N GLY A 117 3.17 1.90 -18.88
CA GLY A 117 2.54 2.67 -17.81
C GLY A 117 1.96 1.75 -16.71
N PRO A 118 1.89 2.25 -15.46
CA PRO A 118 1.38 1.46 -14.35
C PRO A 118 -0.10 1.10 -14.54
N LEU A 119 -0.45 -0.10 -14.11
CA LEU A 119 -1.81 -0.62 -14.16
C LEU A 119 -2.18 -1.34 -12.87
N GLY A 120 -3.49 -1.36 -12.60
CA GLY A 120 -4.06 -2.07 -11.46
C GLY A 120 -4.13 -3.56 -11.68
N GLY A 121 -3.76 -4.33 -10.66
CA GLY A 121 -3.99 -5.77 -10.66
C GLY A 121 -4.02 -6.37 -9.27
N GLU A 122 -4.32 -7.66 -9.26
CA GLU A 122 -4.42 -8.48 -8.06
C GLU A 122 -3.43 -9.64 -8.10
N ILE A 123 -2.58 -9.72 -7.08
CA ILE A 123 -1.60 -10.80 -6.90
C ILE A 123 -2.34 -12.11 -6.71
N GLN A 124 -2.12 -13.05 -7.62
CA GLN A 124 -2.69 -14.39 -7.56
C GLN A 124 -1.75 -15.37 -6.86
N GLU A 125 -0.44 -15.24 -7.11
CA GLU A 125 0.58 -16.12 -6.55
C GLU A 125 1.92 -15.38 -6.42
N ILE A 126 2.75 -15.82 -5.47
CA ILE A 126 4.14 -15.37 -5.32
C ILE A 126 5.02 -16.61 -5.30
N ARG A 127 6.02 -16.65 -6.19
CA ARG A 127 6.85 -17.84 -6.43
C ARG A 127 8.32 -17.59 -6.12
N ASN A 128 8.95 -18.66 -5.66
CA ASN A 128 10.38 -18.75 -5.39
C ASN A 128 11.07 -19.30 -6.63
N ILE A 129 11.93 -18.50 -7.25
CA ILE A 129 12.73 -18.94 -8.38
C ILE A 129 14.16 -19.12 -7.91
N GLN A 130 14.60 -20.38 -7.88
CA GLN A 130 15.99 -20.73 -7.64
C GLN A 130 16.70 -20.78 -9.00
N SER A 131 17.73 -19.97 -9.17
CA SER A 131 18.60 -19.96 -10.34
C SER A 131 20.04 -20.27 -9.94
N ALA A 132 20.88 -20.60 -10.92
CA ALA A 132 22.31 -20.80 -10.70
C ALA A 132 23.00 -19.53 -10.15
N SER A 133 22.46 -18.35 -10.46
CA SER A 133 22.95 -17.04 -10.00
C SER A 133 22.39 -16.60 -8.64
N GLY A 134 21.48 -17.38 -8.04
CA GLY A 134 20.91 -17.07 -6.72
C GLY A 134 19.40 -17.27 -6.64
N PHE A 135 18.77 -16.52 -5.75
CA PHE A 135 17.36 -16.62 -5.43
C PHE A 135 16.62 -15.35 -5.86
N THR A 136 15.50 -15.51 -6.56
CA THR A 136 14.60 -14.40 -6.95
C THR A 136 13.14 -14.72 -6.64
N VAL A 137 12.31 -13.69 -6.59
CA VAL A 137 10.87 -13.82 -6.36
C VAL A 137 10.12 -13.28 -7.58
N GLU A 138 9.22 -14.11 -8.09
CA GLU A 138 8.26 -13.73 -9.13
C GLU A 138 6.88 -13.54 -8.53
N VAL A 139 6.17 -12.53 -9.03
CA VAL A 139 4.81 -12.22 -8.64
C VAL A 139 3.91 -12.40 -9.84
N HIS A 140 2.91 -13.28 -9.72
CA HIS A 140 1.90 -13.49 -10.74
C HIS A 140 0.70 -12.60 -10.45
N VAL A 141 0.44 -11.65 -11.34
CA VAL A 141 -0.59 -10.62 -11.14
C VAL A 141 -1.61 -10.72 -12.25
N ARG A 142 -2.90 -10.74 -11.91
CA ARG A 142 -3.95 -10.56 -12.90
C ARG A 142 -4.33 -9.08 -12.99
N PRO A 143 -4.18 -8.43 -14.15
CA PRO A 143 -4.67 -7.08 -14.36
C PRO A 143 -6.18 -6.98 -14.14
N PHE A 144 -6.66 -5.85 -13.62
CA PHE A 144 -8.07 -5.49 -13.79
C PHE A 144 -8.33 -5.10 -15.24
N GLU A 145 -9.51 -5.43 -15.74
CA GLU A 145 -9.94 -5.02 -17.07
C GLU A 145 -10.14 -3.51 -17.13
N LYS A 146 -9.87 -2.94 -18.32
CA LYS A 146 -10.09 -1.51 -18.51
C LYS A 146 -11.57 -1.19 -18.33
N LEU A 147 -11.85 -0.02 -17.75
CA LEU A 147 -13.21 0.48 -17.68
C LEU A 147 -13.80 0.56 -19.11
N SER A 148 -15.04 0.09 -19.29
CA SER A 148 -15.74 0.19 -20.56
C SER A 148 -15.77 1.64 -21.04
N LYS A 149 -15.60 1.88 -22.34
CA LYS A 149 -15.69 3.22 -22.94
C LYS A 149 -17.06 3.89 -22.74
N SER A 150 -18.11 3.09 -22.51
CA SER A 150 -19.46 3.59 -22.20
C SER A 150 -19.62 4.08 -20.76
N LEU A 151 -18.66 3.80 -19.88
CA LEU A 151 -18.72 4.15 -18.47
C LEU A 151 -17.72 5.27 -18.16
N TYR A 152 -18.21 6.29 -17.46
CA TYR A 152 -17.38 7.39 -16.98
C TYR A 152 -16.65 6.99 -15.69
N ASP A 153 -15.37 7.37 -15.61
CA ASP A 153 -14.58 7.33 -14.37
C ASP A 153 -14.80 8.63 -13.58
N PRO A 154 -15.54 8.58 -12.44
CA PRO A 154 -15.83 9.77 -11.65
C PRO A 154 -14.60 10.37 -10.98
N PHE A 155 -13.53 9.59 -10.78
CA PHE A 155 -12.32 10.04 -10.07
C PHE A 155 -11.40 10.88 -10.94
N LEU A 156 -11.63 10.95 -12.26
CA LEU A 156 -10.92 11.86 -13.16
C LEU A 156 -11.05 13.34 -12.75
N ARG A 157 -12.15 13.71 -12.10
CA ARG A 157 -12.36 15.07 -11.56
C ARG A 157 -11.56 15.35 -10.28
N HIS A 158 -11.01 14.31 -9.66
CA HIS A 158 -10.34 14.36 -8.38
C HIS A 158 -8.92 13.76 -8.47
N PRO A 159 -8.02 14.33 -9.30
CA PRO A 159 -6.69 13.76 -9.55
C PRO A 159 -5.83 13.64 -8.27
N HIS A 160 -6.10 14.48 -7.26
CA HIS A 160 -5.44 14.45 -5.96
C HIS A 160 -5.71 13.18 -5.14
N LEU A 161 -6.78 12.42 -5.46
CA LEU A 161 -7.07 11.15 -4.80
C LEU A 161 -6.17 10.02 -5.32
N LEU A 162 -5.44 10.23 -6.43
CA LEU A 162 -4.64 9.19 -7.09
C LEU A 162 -5.45 7.89 -7.31
N ALA A 163 -6.73 8.09 -7.63
CA ALA A 163 -7.73 7.04 -7.77
C ALA A 163 -8.07 6.84 -9.26
N LYS A 164 -8.24 5.58 -9.66
CA LYS A 164 -8.60 5.24 -11.04
C LYS A 164 -9.57 4.08 -11.05
N SER A 165 -10.58 4.18 -11.91
CA SER A 165 -11.57 3.13 -12.08
C SER A 165 -11.21 2.12 -13.16
N TYR A 166 -11.57 0.88 -12.87
CA TYR A 166 -11.41 -0.31 -13.69
C TYR A 166 -12.74 -1.06 -13.71
N SER A 167 -12.86 -2.05 -14.60
CA SER A 167 -13.88 -3.09 -14.44
C SER A 167 -13.51 -3.95 -13.22
N SER A 168 -14.50 -4.42 -12.46
CA SER A 168 -14.31 -5.39 -11.36
C SER A 168 -13.83 -6.76 -11.86
N THR A 169 -13.86 -7.01 -13.16
CA THR A 169 -13.38 -8.24 -13.78
C THR A 169 -11.84 -8.22 -13.92
N LEU A 170 -11.21 -9.31 -13.53
CA LEU A 170 -9.78 -9.56 -13.76
C LEU A 170 -9.56 -10.21 -15.13
N ARG A 171 -8.45 -9.85 -15.78
CA ARG A 171 -7.97 -10.55 -16.99
C ARG A 171 -7.63 -12.00 -16.67
N GLN A 172 -7.90 -12.90 -17.61
CA GLN A 172 -7.58 -14.32 -17.44
C GLN A 172 -6.06 -14.56 -17.41
N LYS A 173 -5.34 -13.91 -18.32
CA LYS A 173 -3.87 -13.99 -18.41
C LYS A 173 -3.24 -13.22 -17.25
N ALA A 174 -2.38 -13.91 -16.50
CA ALA A 174 -1.54 -13.28 -15.49
C ALA A 174 -0.26 -12.74 -16.14
N ASP A 175 0.16 -11.57 -15.69
CA ASP A 175 1.49 -11.04 -15.92
C ASP A 175 2.44 -11.63 -14.86
N VAL A 176 3.68 -11.90 -15.25
CA VAL A 176 4.74 -12.35 -14.33
C VAL A 176 5.72 -11.21 -14.21
N ILE A 177 5.93 -10.71 -13.00
CA ILE A 177 6.76 -9.53 -12.73
C ILE A 177 7.73 -9.79 -11.57
N SER A 178 8.83 -9.03 -11.52
CA SER A 178 9.64 -8.96 -10.29
C SER A 178 8.98 -8.02 -9.27
N LEU A 179 9.46 -8.07 -8.03
CA LEU A 179 9.00 -7.15 -6.98
C LEU A 179 9.36 -5.67 -7.29
N ASP A 180 10.45 -5.42 -8.03
CA ASP A 180 10.85 -4.07 -8.46
C ASP A 180 9.84 -3.41 -9.40
N ASN A 181 9.05 -4.22 -10.11
CA ASN A 181 8.02 -3.73 -11.02
C ASN A 181 6.71 -3.34 -10.30
N ILE A 182 6.60 -3.58 -8.99
CA ILE A 182 5.49 -3.09 -8.18
C ILE A 182 5.72 -1.61 -7.91
N VAL A 183 4.75 -0.78 -8.31
CA VAL A 183 4.80 0.67 -8.10
C VAL A 183 4.27 1.04 -6.73
N ALA A 184 3.15 0.43 -6.32
CA ALA A 184 2.53 0.72 -5.03
C ALA A 184 1.52 -0.35 -4.62
N HIS A 185 1.20 -0.39 -3.32
CA HIS A 185 -0.08 -0.96 -2.88
C HIS A 185 -1.24 -0.07 -3.34
N ALA A 186 -2.38 -0.71 -3.59
CA ALA A 186 -3.61 0.00 -3.87
C ALA A 186 -4.73 -0.48 -2.96
N ALA A 187 -5.56 0.45 -2.47
CA ALA A 187 -6.83 0.09 -1.87
C ALA A 187 -7.86 -0.10 -2.97
N ARG A 188 -8.70 -1.12 -2.80
CA ARG A 188 -9.75 -1.50 -3.74
C ARG A 188 -11.12 -1.24 -3.14
N PHE A 189 -12.02 -0.63 -3.91
CA PHE A 189 -13.43 -0.56 -3.57
C PHE A 189 -14.29 -0.89 -4.79
N ASP A 190 -15.10 -1.94 -4.68
CA ASP A 190 -16.07 -2.32 -5.71
C ASP A 190 -17.35 -1.49 -5.56
N TYR A 191 -17.86 -0.96 -6.67
CA TYR A 191 -19.05 -0.12 -6.70
C TYR A 191 -19.90 -0.41 -7.94
N SER A 192 -21.03 0.31 -8.08
CA SER A 192 -22.08 0.02 -9.06
C SER A 192 -21.57 -0.16 -10.50
N ASN A 193 -22.28 -1.00 -11.26
CA ASN A 193 -22.01 -1.34 -12.67
C ASN A 193 -20.72 -2.14 -12.88
N ALA A 194 -20.41 -3.07 -11.96
CA ALA A 194 -19.22 -3.91 -12.01
C ALA A 194 -17.93 -3.09 -12.19
N ARG A 195 -17.83 -1.98 -11.45
CA ARG A 195 -16.66 -1.11 -11.45
C ARG A 195 -15.91 -1.27 -10.15
N THR A 196 -14.59 -1.18 -10.23
CA THR A 196 -13.74 -1.10 -9.06
C THR A 196 -12.89 0.15 -9.15
N VAL A 197 -12.70 0.86 -8.04
CA VAL A 197 -11.73 1.94 -7.95
C VAL A 197 -10.52 1.45 -7.20
N LEU A 198 -9.34 1.74 -7.76
CA LEU A 198 -8.07 1.55 -7.09
C LEU A 198 -7.51 2.90 -6.68
N VAL A 199 -7.19 3.03 -5.40
CA VAL A 199 -6.57 4.23 -4.81
C VAL A 199 -5.11 3.91 -4.51
N ASN A 200 -4.19 4.67 -5.10
CA ASN A 200 -2.76 4.51 -4.84
C ASN A 200 -2.46 4.82 -3.36
N LEU A 201 -1.78 3.90 -2.67
CA LEU A 201 -1.37 4.05 -1.27
C LEU A 201 0.11 4.41 -1.10
N SER A 202 0.83 4.67 -2.19
CA SER A 202 2.20 5.17 -2.11
C SER A 202 2.21 6.44 -1.27
N ARG A 203 3.13 6.47 -0.31
CA ARG A 203 3.39 7.66 0.48
C ARG A 203 4.40 8.48 -0.28
N ASP A 204 3.94 9.38 -1.14
CA ASP A 204 4.79 10.48 -1.62
C ASP A 204 5.39 11.27 -0.43
#